data_AF-A0A6J3EHT5-F1
#
_entry.id   AF-A0A6J3EHT5-F1
#
_cell.length_a   1.000
_cell.length_b   1.000
_cell.length_c   1.000
_cell.angle_alpha   90.00
_cell.angle_beta   90.00
_cell.angle_gamma   90.00
#
_symmetry.space_group_name_H-M   'P 1'
#
loop_
_entity.id
_entity.type
_entity.pdbx_description
1 polymer ?
#
loop_
_entity_poly.entity_id
_entity_poly.type
_entity_poly.pdbx_seq_one_letter_code
_entity_poly.pdbx_strand_id
1 'polypeptide(L)'
;MKQDSTRNAAYTVDCEDYVHVIKFNPFDSGDACSLIAYGGNNYVVIGTCRFQEEDAEVEGMQYKTLRTFHHGIRVDAIAWSPETRLDALPPQIRFCTAAPDRKLRLFTSDLQDKNEYKWKNCLDVIINKELQAY
;
A
#
# COMPACT_ATOMS: atom_id res chain seq x y z
N MET A 1 27.03 29.15 -18.75
CA MET A 1 25.70 28.73 -18.28
C MET A 1 25.77 27.24 -18.01
N LYS A 2 25.78 26.82 -16.74
CA LYS A 2 25.52 25.42 -16.40
C LYS A 2 24.05 25.16 -16.74
N GLN A 3 23.78 24.21 -17.61
CA GLN A 3 22.43 23.67 -17.74
C GLN A 3 22.12 23.04 -16.39
N ASP A 4 21.31 23.71 -15.57
CA ASP A 4 20.58 23.01 -14.52
C ASP A 4 19.58 22.11 -15.25
N SER A 5 20.04 20.91 -15.59
CA SER A 5 19.17 19.80 -15.87
C SER A 5 18.49 19.48 -14.54
N THR A 6 17.38 20.15 -14.24
CA THR A 6 16.40 19.65 -13.29
C THR A 6 15.94 18.31 -13.86
N ARG A 7 16.68 17.25 -13.52
CA ARG A 7 16.41 15.88 -13.93
C ARG A 7 15.04 15.58 -13.34
N ASN A 8 14.02 15.50 -14.18
CA ASN A 8 12.79 14.82 -13.81
C ASN A 8 13.17 13.36 -13.57
N ALA A 9 13.56 13.04 -12.34
CA ALA A 9 13.81 11.67 -11.93
C ALA A 9 12.47 10.94 -11.99
N ALA A 10 12.28 10.16 -13.04
CA ALA A 10 11.13 9.30 -13.22
C ALA A 10 11.61 7.86 -13.10
N TYR A 11 11.02 7.14 -12.16
CA TYR A 11 11.29 5.73 -11.92
C TYR A 11 10.07 4.91 -12.32
N THR A 12 10.31 3.69 -12.83
CA THR A 12 9.25 2.78 -13.26
C THR A 12 9.39 1.46 -12.53
N VAL A 13 8.26 0.87 -12.18
CA VAL A 13 8.18 -0.47 -11.60
C VAL A 13 7.29 -1.30 -12.51
N ASP A 14 7.80 -2.42 -12.99
CA ASP A 14 7.00 -3.36 -13.77
C ASP A 14 5.90 -3.97 -12.88
N CYS A 15 4.68 -3.98 -13.40
CA CYS A 15 3.50 -4.51 -12.73
C CYS A 15 2.90 -5.64 -13.58
N GLU A 16 2.31 -6.65 -12.92
CA GLU A 16 1.73 -7.81 -13.63
C GLU A 16 0.51 -7.45 -14.49
N ASP A 17 -0.26 -6.44 -14.07
CA ASP A 17 -1.47 -5.97 -14.74
C ASP A 17 -1.69 -4.46 -14.51
N TYR A 18 -2.77 -3.91 -15.08
CA TYR A 18 -3.17 -2.51 -14.94
C TYR A 18 -3.32 -2.10 -13.47
N VAL A 19 -2.64 -1.01 -13.12
CA VAL A 19 -2.76 -0.36 -11.83
C VAL A 19 -3.85 0.72 -11.88
N HIS A 20 -4.85 0.60 -11.01
CA HIS A 20 -5.99 1.53 -10.94
C HIS A 20 -5.84 2.55 -9.83
N VAL A 21 -5.14 2.21 -8.76
CA VAL A 21 -4.92 3.09 -7.61
C VAL A 21 -3.57 2.84 -6.97
N ILE A 22 -2.91 3.91 -6.51
CA ILE A 22 -1.65 3.87 -5.79
C ILE A 22 -1.79 4.75 -4.53
N LYS A 23 -1.23 4.30 -3.40
CA LYS A 23 -1.15 5.06 -2.16
C LYS A 23 0.15 4.76 -1.41
N PHE A 24 0.93 5.81 -1.16
CA PHE A 24 1.97 5.78 -0.14
C PHE A 24 1.35 5.74 1.26
N ASN A 25 2.00 5.00 2.16
CA ASN A 25 1.67 5.03 3.58
C ASN A 25 2.08 6.41 4.14
N PRO A 26 1.14 7.22 4.67
CA PRO A 26 1.47 8.52 5.22
C PRO A 26 1.99 8.44 6.67
N PHE A 27 1.97 7.27 7.29
CA PHE A 27 2.37 7.05 8.67
C PHE A 27 3.80 6.53 8.76
N ASP A 28 4.47 6.81 9.87
CA ASP A 28 5.74 6.16 10.18
C ASP A 28 5.50 4.66 10.38
N SER A 29 6.25 3.84 9.64
CA SER A 29 6.17 2.38 9.71
C SER A 29 7.35 1.76 10.46
N GLY A 30 8.29 2.57 10.95
CA GLY A 30 9.50 2.11 11.64
C GLY A 30 10.58 1.53 10.72
N ASP A 31 10.35 1.48 9.41
CA ASP A 31 11.35 1.13 8.39
C ASP A 31 11.87 2.40 7.69
N ALA A 32 13.11 2.36 7.21
CA ALA A 32 13.73 3.47 6.49
C ALA A 32 13.17 3.63 5.07
N CYS A 33 12.53 2.60 4.51
CA CYS A 33 11.93 2.64 3.19
C CYS A 33 10.48 3.16 3.27
N SER A 34 10.09 3.91 2.25
CA SER A 34 8.69 4.31 2.07
C SER A 34 7.82 3.11 1.73
N LEU A 35 6.72 2.93 2.45
CA LEU A 35 5.75 1.86 2.17
C LEU A 35 4.72 2.35 1.13
N ILE A 36 4.47 1.54 0.11
CA ILE A 36 3.57 1.85 -1.00
C ILE A 36 2.62 0.67 -1.27
N ALA A 37 1.37 1.00 -1.57
CA ALA A 37 0.37 0.04 -2.01
C ALA A 37 -0.14 0.43 -3.39
N TYR A 38 -0.39 -0.57 -4.24
CA TYR A 38 -1.12 -0.37 -5.47
C TYR A 38 -2.16 -1.47 -5.70
N GLY A 39 -3.30 -1.08 -6.26
CA GLY A 39 -4.43 -1.96 -6.53
C GLY A 39 -4.61 -2.18 -8.03
N GLY A 40 -4.79 -3.44 -8.42
CA GLY A 40 -5.01 -3.87 -9.80
C GLY A 40 -6.44 -4.36 -10.06
N ASN A 41 -6.60 -5.19 -11.10
CA ASN A 41 -7.90 -5.75 -11.51
C ASN A 41 -8.47 -6.78 -10.53
N ASN A 42 -7.62 -7.49 -9.78
CA ASN A 42 -8.06 -8.50 -8.82
C ASN A 42 -7.07 -8.71 -7.67
N TYR A 43 -6.14 -7.78 -7.45
CA TYR A 43 -5.11 -7.88 -6.43
C TYR A 43 -4.76 -6.52 -5.81
N VAL A 44 -4.11 -6.56 -4.66
CA VAL A 44 -3.39 -5.43 -4.06
C VAL A 44 -1.97 -5.85 -3.77
N VAL A 45 -1.00 -5.06 -4.20
CA VAL A 45 0.42 -5.26 -3.89
C VAL A 45 0.85 -4.26 -2.84
N ILE A 46 1.57 -4.75 -1.84
CA ILE A 46 2.29 -3.95 -0.86
C ILE A 46 3.78 -4.11 -1.13
N GLY A 47 4.49 -3.00 -1.25
CA GLY A 47 5.93 -2.97 -1.45
C GLY A 47 6.58 -1.82 -0.70
N THR A 48 7.89 -1.87 -0.62
CA THR A 48 8.71 -0.74 -0.17
C THR A 48 9.44 -0.13 -1.35
N CYS A 49 9.66 1.17 -1.28
CA CYS A 49 10.57 1.86 -2.17
C CYS A 49 11.54 2.74 -1.39
N ARG A 50 12.74 2.86 -1.91
CA ARG A 50 13.79 3.77 -1.41
C ARG A 50 14.41 4.49 -2.58
N PHE A 51 14.54 5.79 -2.47
CA PHE A 51 15.03 6.63 -3.55
C PHE A 51 16.48 7.06 -3.30
N GLN A 52 17.27 7.26 -4.35
CA GLN A 52 18.65 7.77 -4.26
C GLN A 52 18.73 9.13 -3.55
N GLU A 53 17.66 9.92 -3.62
CA GLU A 53 17.54 11.20 -2.94
C GLU A 53 17.41 11.05 -1.41
N GLU A 54 17.02 9.87 -0.93
CA GLU A 54 16.89 9.53 0.50
C GLU A 54 18.12 8.78 1.02
N ASP A 55 18.82 8.04 0.16
CA ASP A 55 20.02 7.27 0.50
C ASP A 55 21.03 7.28 -0.66
N ALA A 56 22.22 7.83 -0.41
CA ALA A 56 23.29 7.93 -1.39
C ALA A 56 23.85 6.55 -1.84
N GLU A 57 23.59 5.48 -1.08
CA GLU A 57 23.97 4.12 -1.43
C GLU A 57 22.98 3.46 -2.42
N VAL A 58 21.82 4.10 -2.67
CA VAL A 58 20.83 3.64 -3.64
C VAL A 58 21.12 4.26 -5.01
N GLU A 59 21.35 3.43 -6.01
CA GLU A 59 21.40 3.88 -7.41
C GLU A 59 19.97 3.94 -7.99
N GLY A 60 19.45 5.16 -8.18
CA GLY A 60 18.10 5.39 -8.71
C GLY A 60 16.98 5.12 -7.70
N MET A 61 16.22 4.05 -7.90
CA MET A 61 15.14 3.65 -6.99
C MET A 61 15.19 2.14 -6.77
N GLN A 62 15.21 1.74 -5.51
CA GLN A 62 15.01 0.35 -5.12
C GLN A 62 13.52 0.14 -4.81
N TYR A 63 12.91 -0.85 -5.45
CA TYR A 63 11.56 -1.29 -5.15
C TYR A 63 11.56 -2.77 -4.77
N LYS A 64 10.84 -3.12 -3.72
CA LYS A 64 10.68 -4.50 -3.26
C LYS A 64 9.22 -4.79 -2.97
N THR A 65 8.66 -5.78 -3.64
CA THR A 65 7.36 -6.34 -3.26
C THR A 65 7.48 -7.09 -1.94
N LEU A 66 6.68 -6.70 -0.95
CA LEU A 66 6.56 -7.40 0.33
C LEU A 66 5.49 -8.48 0.27
N ARG A 67 4.33 -8.17 -0.34
CA ARG A 67 3.21 -9.09 -0.43
C ARG A 67 2.20 -8.72 -1.52
N THR A 68 1.59 -9.72 -2.12
CA THR A 68 0.44 -9.57 -3.02
C THR A 68 -0.77 -10.25 -2.40
N PHE A 69 -1.87 -9.51 -2.27
CA PHE A 69 -3.16 -10.00 -1.77
C PHE A 69 -4.11 -10.21 -2.93
N HIS A 70 -4.67 -11.40 -3.07
CA HIS A 70 -5.78 -11.61 -4.00
C HIS A 70 -7.04 -10.90 -3.46
N HIS A 71 -7.64 -10.05 -4.29
CA HIS A 71 -8.83 -9.25 -3.98
C HIS A 71 -10.08 -9.78 -4.69
N GLY A 72 -9.90 -10.36 -5.89
CA GLY A 72 -10.95 -10.97 -6.71
C GLY A 72 -11.81 -9.98 -7.51
N ILE A 73 -11.66 -8.67 -7.28
CA ILE A 73 -12.31 -7.59 -8.03
C ILE A 73 -11.37 -6.38 -8.11
N ARG A 74 -11.65 -5.46 -9.04
CA ARG A 74 -10.87 -4.23 -9.22
C ARG A 74 -10.91 -3.38 -7.95
N VAL A 75 -9.76 -2.85 -7.58
CA VAL A 75 -9.58 -1.98 -6.41
C VAL A 75 -9.70 -0.53 -6.86
N ASP A 76 -10.65 0.22 -6.30
CA ASP A 76 -10.89 1.62 -6.66
C ASP A 76 -10.24 2.60 -5.67
N ALA A 77 -10.09 2.20 -4.40
CA ALA A 77 -9.45 3.02 -3.36
C ALA A 77 -8.68 2.18 -2.34
N ILE A 78 -7.64 2.78 -1.77
CA ILE A 78 -6.82 2.23 -0.69
C ILE A 78 -6.69 3.30 0.40
N ALA A 79 -6.73 2.89 1.66
CA ALA A 79 -6.39 3.73 2.80
C ALA A 79 -5.58 2.94 3.83
N TRP A 80 -4.49 3.54 4.30
CA TRP A 80 -3.61 2.93 5.30
C TRP A 80 -4.18 3.11 6.71
N SER A 81 -3.94 2.13 7.59
CA SER A 81 -4.12 2.30 9.03
C SER A 81 -2.81 2.82 9.65
N PRO A 82 -2.85 3.76 10.62
CA PRO A 82 -1.68 4.16 11.41
C PRO A 82 -1.09 3.02 12.26
N GLU A 83 -1.79 1.88 12.36
CA GLU A 83 -1.29 0.69 13.05
C GLU A 83 -0.34 -0.15 12.17
N THR A 84 -0.08 0.27 10.93
CA THR A 84 0.91 -0.39 10.08
C THR A 84 2.33 -0.12 10.59
N ARG A 85 3.03 -1.18 11.01
CA ARG A 85 4.37 -1.16 11.60
C ARG A 85 5.21 -2.32 11.08
N LEU A 86 6.34 -2.02 10.46
CA LEU A 86 7.31 -3.00 9.98
C LEU A 86 8.39 -3.33 11.02
N ASP A 87 8.59 -2.45 12.00
CA ASP A 87 9.52 -2.61 13.12
C ASP A 87 8.98 -3.51 14.25
N ALA A 88 7.70 -3.88 14.20
CA ALA A 88 7.07 -4.80 15.15
C ALA A 88 7.52 -6.26 14.92
N LEU A 89 7.40 -7.09 15.96
CA LEU A 89 7.67 -8.53 15.90
C LEU A 89 6.43 -9.33 16.32
N PRO A 90 5.69 -9.95 15.36
CA PRO A 90 5.90 -9.86 13.91
C PRO A 90 5.51 -8.48 13.35
N PRO A 91 5.95 -8.14 12.12
CA PRO A 91 5.46 -6.96 11.40
C PRO A 91 3.93 -6.96 11.35
N GLN A 92 3.31 -5.79 11.24
CA GLN A 92 1.88 -5.65 11.09
C GLN A 92 1.57 -4.68 9.95
N ILE A 93 0.89 -5.17 8.93
CA ILE A 93 0.32 -4.34 7.87
C ILE A 93 -1.18 -4.30 8.03
N ARG A 94 -1.76 -3.10 8.08
CA ARG A 94 -3.21 -2.91 8.13
C ARG A 94 -3.65 -1.79 7.21
N PHE A 95 -4.57 -2.10 6.31
CA PHE A 95 -5.12 -1.14 5.35
C PHE A 95 -6.53 -1.55 4.96
N CYS A 96 -7.30 -0.61 4.44
CA CYS A 96 -8.61 -0.87 3.88
C CYS A 96 -8.64 -0.60 2.38
N THR A 97 -9.55 -1.28 1.69
CA THR A 97 -9.83 -1.06 0.27
C THR A 97 -11.31 -0.87 0.03
N ALA A 98 -11.65 -0.13 -1.03
CA ALA A 98 -12.98 -0.07 -1.59
C ALA A 98 -12.98 -0.57 -3.04
N ALA A 99 -14.09 -1.16 -3.46
CA ALA A 99 -14.26 -1.73 -4.79
C ALA A 99 -15.71 -1.53 -5.30
N PRO A 100 -15.99 -1.81 -6.59
CA PRO A 100 -17.31 -1.58 -7.20
C PRO A 100 -18.46 -2.36 -6.58
N ASP A 101 -18.16 -3.43 -5.85
CA ASP A 101 -19.15 -4.24 -5.14
C ASP A 101 -19.69 -3.57 -3.86
N ARG A 102 -19.32 -2.31 -3.63
CA ARG A 102 -19.75 -1.50 -2.47
C ARG A 102 -19.33 -2.10 -1.14
N LYS A 103 -18.29 -2.93 -1.12
CA LYS A 103 -17.70 -3.49 0.10
C LYS A 103 -16.41 -2.78 0.45
N LEU A 104 -16.28 -2.44 1.73
CA LEU A 104 -15.01 -2.07 2.34
C LEU A 104 -14.36 -3.34 2.87
N ARG A 105 -13.11 -3.60 2.49
CA ARG A 105 -12.32 -4.74 2.98
C ARG A 105 -11.18 -4.22 3.83
N LEU A 106 -11.10 -4.67 5.08
CA LEU A 106 -9.99 -4.39 6.00
C LEU A 106 -9.04 -5.58 5.96
N PHE A 107 -7.82 -5.35 5.49
CA PHE A 107 -6.73 -6.33 5.44
C PHE A 107 -5.84 -6.19 6.66
N THR A 108 -5.47 -7.33 7.25
CA THR A 108 -4.46 -7.43 8.30
C THR A 108 -3.48 -8.53 7.92
N SER A 109 -2.19 -8.21 7.91
CA SER A 109 -1.13 -9.15 7.57
C SER A 109 0.06 -9.03 8.50
N ASP A 110 0.70 -10.16 8.82
CA ASP A 110 1.97 -10.19 9.53
C ASP A 110 3.20 -10.32 8.60
N LEU A 111 2.97 -10.20 7.28
CA LEU A 111 3.94 -10.48 6.21
C LEU A 111 4.54 -11.89 6.23
N GLN A 112 4.04 -12.78 7.07
CA GLN A 112 4.43 -14.19 7.18
C GLN A 112 3.21 -15.04 6.81
N ASP A 113 2.56 -15.62 7.82
CA ASP A 113 1.53 -16.64 7.65
C ASP A 113 0.12 -16.05 7.79
N LYS A 114 -0.08 -15.03 8.62
CA LYS A 114 -1.41 -14.46 8.87
C LYS A 114 -1.72 -13.39 7.84
N ASN A 115 -2.68 -13.69 6.97
CA ASN A 115 -3.09 -12.81 5.88
C ASN A 115 -4.59 -12.90 5.74
N GLU A 116 -5.27 -12.02 6.46
CA GLU A 116 -6.71 -12.07 6.59
C GLU A 116 -7.32 -10.78 6.09
N TYR A 117 -8.55 -10.87 5.58
CA TYR A 117 -9.37 -9.70 5.41
C TYR A 117 -10.79 -9.94 5.89
N LYS A 118 -11.39 -8.89 6.42
CA LYS A 118 -12.82 -8.83 6.75
C LYS A 118 -13.47 -7.80 5.85
N TRP A 119 -14.77 -7.95 5.59
CA TRP A 119 -15.49 -6.97 4.77
C TRP A 119 -16.81 -6.57 5.40
N LYS A 120 -17.22 -5.33 5.12
CA LYS A 120 -18.54 -4.78 5.45
C LYS A 120 -19.09 -4.03 4.25
N ASN A 121 -20.42 -3.91 4.14
CA ASN A 121 -20.99 -3.03 3.12
C ASN A 121 -20.67 -1.58 3.49
N CYS A 122 -20.35 -0.78 2.49
CA CYS A 122 -20.01 0.63 2.65
C CYS A 122 -21.17 1.41 3.30
N LEU A 123 -22.42 1.10 2.93
CA LEU A 123 -23.61 1.72 3.51
C LEU A 123 -23.73 1.45 5.02
N ASP A 124 -23.52 0.20 5.45
CA ASP A 124 -23.58 -0.16 6.88
C ASP A 124 -22.55 0.63 7.69
N VAL A 125 -21.35 0.80 7.13
CA VAL A 125 -20.27 1.57 7.77
C VAL A 125 -20.60 3.06 7.86
N ILE A 126 -21.15 3.66 6.80
CA ILE A 126 -21.53 5.07 6.78
C ILE A 126 -22.68 5.34 7.75
N ILE A 127 -23.70 4.48 7.76
CA ILE A 127 -24.89 4.66 8.60
C ILE A 127 -24.54 4.45 10.08
N ASN A 128 -23.79 3.40 10.41
CA ASN A 128 -23.53 3.03 11.80
C ASN A 128 -22.29 3.71 12.39
N LYS A 129 -21.52 4.48 11.60
CA LYS A 129 -20.21 5.07 12.01
C LYS A 129 -19.23 4.04 12.60
N GLU A 130 -19.33 2.80 12.16
CA GLU A 130 -18.63 1.65 12.77
C GLU A 130 -17.17 1.46 12.33
N LEU A 131 -16.57 2.44 11.65
CA LEU A 131 -15.14 2.38 11.33
C LEU A 131 -14.24 2.42 12.57
N GLN A 132 -14.78 2.81 13.74
CA GLN A 132 -14.06 2.98 15.01
C GLN A 132 -13.93 1.68 15.84
N ALA A 133 -14.37 0.51 15.35
CA ALA A 133 -14.43 -0.72 16.15
C ALA A 133 -13.35 -1.78 15.80
N TYR A 134 -12.23 -1.38 15.17
CA TYR A 134 -11.11 -2.28 14.87
C TYR A 134 -9.77 -1.64 15.19
#